data_AF-A0A510LB50-F1
#
_entry.id   AF-A0A510LB50-F1
#
_cell.length_a   1.000
_cell.length_b   1.000
_cell.length_c   1.000
_cell.angle_alpha   90.00
_cell.angle_beta   90.00
_cell.angle_gamma   90.00
#
_symmetry.space_group_name_H-M   'P 1'
#
loop_
_entity.id
_entity.type
_entity.pdbx_description
1 polymer ?
#
loop_
_entity_poly.entity_id
_entity_poly.type
_entity_poly.pdbx_seq_one_letter_code
_entity_poly.pdbx_strand_id
1 'polypeptide(L)'
;MTIRKKYILINFSVTIFVLLIIFVLWLRMQHSIFNYILIISLILVFEFLKIDKRMYMYFYQKYMNILNEELDPEKFIEITQNEYDRNKNKRYRNYMKLNLCAGYSSLGKVEEAYQNLKDIDLSKKSLFREQDKILYYYNEALLLHGLERKEEAIVIYKEKVLKMMEKFKTKKGIDETNAMIEFLNGILFYENDSTKMIEILSETLKKLSVKRQVLVIKHLLANYKSKAGEIEEARKLYEEVIENGNKLYIVEEAKEKLNKM
;
A
#
# COMPACT_ATOMS: atom_id res chain seq x y z
N MET A 1 19.66 0.31 -8.60
CA MET A 1 19.69 -1.13 -8.19
C MET A 1 18.36 -1.46 -7.54
N THR A 2 17.69 -2.55 -7.94
CA THR A 2 16.35 -2.87 -7.43
C THR A 2 16.34 -3.24 -5.95
N ILE A 3 15.20 -3.11 -5.26
CA ILE A 3 15.01 -3.53 -3.86
C ILE A 3 15.47 -4.98 -3.70
N ARG A 4 15.01 -5.85 -4.61
CA ARG A 4 15.39 -7.27 -4.63
C ARG A 4 16.89 -7.47 -4.82
N LYS A 5 17.55 -6.70 -5.69
CA LYS A 5 19.01 -6.82 -5.91
C LYS A 5 19.80 -6.32 -4.71
N LYS A 6 19.42 -5.19 -4.09
CA LYS A 6 20.04 -4.67 -2.86
C LYS A 6 19.99 -5.72 -1.75
N TYR A 7 18.81 -6.29 -1.55
CA TYR A 7 18.57 -7.35 -0.60
C TYR A 7 19.41 -8.61 -0.90
N ILE A 8 19.38 -9.13 -2.14
CA ILE A 8 20.16 -10.32 -2.52
C ILE A 8 21.66 -10.10 -2.32
N LEU A 9 22.18 -8.92 -2.68
CA LEU A 9 23.59 -8.61 -2.55
C LEU A 9 24.04 -8.62 -1.09
N ILE A 10 23.29 -7.96 -0.21
CA ILE A 10 23.58 -7.94 1.24
C ILE A 10 23.48 -9.36 1.79
N ASN A 11 22.43 -10.10 1.41
CA ASN A 11 22.21 -11.46 1.89
C ASN A 11 23.36 -12.39 1.50
N PHE A 12 23.75 -12.36 0.23
CA PHE A 12 24.85 -13.16 -0.31
C PHE A 12 26.18 -12.84 0.39
N SER A 13 26.50 -11.56 0.62
CA SER A 13 27.70 -11.15 1.34
C SER A 13 27.71 -11.67 2.78
N VAL A 14 26.59 -11.60 3.50
CA VAL A 14 26.48 -12.12 4.86
C VAL A 14 26.58 -13.65 4.89
N THR A 15 25.93 -14.35 3.95
CA THR A 15 26.01 -15.82 3.86
C THR A 15 27.43 -16.30 3.63
N ILE A 16 28.15 -15.69 2.68
CA ILE A 16 29.56 -16.04 2.41
C ILE A 16 30.41 -15.85 3.66
N PHE A 17 30.25 -14.72 4.35
CA PHE A 17 31.02 -14.44 5.56
C PHE A 17 30.78 -15.50 6.65
N VAL A 18 29.53 -15.90 6.88
CA VAL A 18 29.19 -16.95 7.85
C VAL A 18 29.77 -18.32 7.43
N LEU A 19 29.65 -18.69 6.15
CA LEU A 19 30.21 -19.95 5.64
C LEU A 19 31.73 -20.01 5.78
N LEU A 20 32.42 -18.89 5.57
CA LEU A 20 33.88 -18.80 5.77
C LEU A 20 34.25 -19.03 7.23
N ILE A 21 33.51 -18.45 8.19
CA ILE A 21 33.74 -18.69 9.63
C ILE A 21 33.55 -20.17 9.96
N ILE A 22 32.47 -20.79 9.48
CA ILE A 22 32.19 -22.22 9.70
C ILE A 22 33.30 -23.09 9.11
N PHE A 23 33.75 -22.77 7.88
CA PHE A 23 34.81 -23.50 7.21
C PHE A 23 36.16 -23.42 7.94
N VAL A 24 36.53 -22.22 8.42
CA VAL A 24 37.75 -22.03 9.22
C VAL A 24 37.68 -22.81 10.53
N LEU A 25 36.52 -22.81 11.21
CA LEU A 25 36.32 -23.59 12.43
C LEU A 25 36.39 -25.09 12.15
N TRP A 26 35.84 -25.55 11.02
CA TRP A 26 35.88 -26.96 10.61
C TRP A 26 37.32 -27.46 10.39
N LEU A 27 38.17 -26.67 9.72
CA LEU A 27 39.57 -27.04 9.46
C LEU A 27 40.43 -27.20 10.73
N ARG A 28 39.99 -26.65 11.87
CA ARG A 28 40.81 -26.52 13.09
C ARG A 28 40.49 -27.54 14.19
N MET A 29 39.47 -28.39 14.04
CA MET A 29 38.89 -29.13 15.18
C MET A 29 38.77 -30.65 15.01
N GLN A 30 38.89 -31.38 16.13
CA GLN A 30 38.68 -32.84 16.21
C GLN A 30 37.19 -33.22 16.10
N HIS A 31 36.90 -34.42 15.57
CA HIS A 31 35.56 -34.91 15.20
C HIS A 31 34.51 -34.89 16.33
N SER A 32 34.89 -34.92 17.61
CA SER A 32 33.94 -34.98 18.73
C SER A 32 33.13 -33.69 18.93
N ILE A 33 33.62 -32.53 18.47
CA ILE A 33 32.96 -31.22 18.63
C ILE A 33 32.07 -30.88 17.42
N PHE A 34 32.20 -31.64 16.33
CA PHE A 34 31.52 -31.40 15.06
C PHE A 34 29.98 -31.37 15.20
N ASN A 35 29.39 -32.27 16.00
CA ASN A 35 27.94 -32.34 16.18
C ASN A 35 27.36 -31.08 16.85
N TYR A 36 28.09 -30.46 17.80
CA TYR A 36 27.67 -29.22 18.45
C TYR A 36 27.70 -28.04 17.48
N ILE A 37 28.73 -27.98 16.61
CA ILE A 37 28.85 -26.94 15.58
C ILE A 37 27.75 -27.10 14.53
N LEU A 38 27.41 -28.33 14.14
CA LEU A 38 26.31 -28.59 13.23
C LEU A 38 24.99 -28.05 13.77
N ILE A 39 24.69 -28.29 15.05
CA ILE A 39 23.50 -27.73 15.73
C ILE A 39 23.53 -26.20 15.76
N ILE A 40 24.66 -25.59 16.11
CA ILE A 40 24.84 -24.13 16.11
C ILE A 40 24.64 -23.56 14.70
N SER A 41 25.16 -24.23 13.67
CA SER A 41 25.00 -23.80 12.28
C SER A 41 23.54 -23.84 11.83
N LEU A 42 22.76 -24.84 12.25
CA LEU A 42 21.32 -24.92 11.97
C LEU A 42 20.53 -23.79 12.66
N ILE A 43 20.90 -23.45 13.90
CA ILE A 43 20.31 -22.31 14.63
C ILE A 43 20.62 -21.00 13.91
N LEU A 44 21.87 -20.81 13.48
CA LEU A 44 22.30 -19.63 12.73
C LEU A 44 21.57 -19.50 11.38
N VAL A 45 21.34 -20.60 10.67
CA VAL A 45 20.53 -20.59 9.43
C VAL A 45 19.09 -20.15 9.70
N PHE A 46 18.48 -20.60 10.80
CA PHE A 46 17.11 -20.20 11.15
C PHE A 46 17.01 -18.71 11.53
N GLU A 47 17.97 -18.19 12.30
CA GLU A 47 18.04 -16.76 12.61
C GLU A 47 18.33 -15.92 11.35
N PHE A 48 19.16 -16.43 10.45
CA PHE A 48 19.43 -15.80 9.16
C PHE A 48 18.15 -15.67 8.31
N LEU A 49 17.32 -16.71 8.23
CA LEU A 49 16.02 -16.65 7.54
C LEU A 49 15.06 -15.61 8.14
N LYS A 50 15.14 -15.34 9.45
CA LYS A 50 14.34 -14.27 10.09
C LYS A 50 14.88 -12.88 9.73
N ILE A 51 16.19 -12.69 9.76
CA ILE A 51 16.86 -11.43 9.38
C ILE A 51 16.55 -11.08 7.93
N ASP A 52 16.58 -12.09 7.06
CA ASP A 52 16.26 -12.01 5.65
C ASP A 52 14.88 -11.36 5.38
N LYS A 53 13.84 -11.87 6.07
CA LYS A 53 12.49 -11.31 6.01
C LYS A 53 12.40 -9.87 6.54
N ARG A 54 13.09 -9.57 7.64
CA ARG A 54 13.11 -8.22 8.24
C ARG A 54 13.77 -7.20 7.31
N MET A 55 14.87 -7.57 6.67
CA MET A 55 15.58 -6.73 5.71
C MET A 55 14.74 -6.42 4.47
N TYR A 56 14.07 -7.43 3.90
CA TYR A 56 13.14 -7.20 2.80
C TYR A 56 12.03 -6.22 3.21
N MET A 57 11.44 -6.41 4.39
CA MET A 57 10.39 -5.52 4.91
C MET A 57 10.90 -4.09 5.10
N TYR A 58 12.10 -3.91 5.63
CA TYR A 58 12.74 -2.60 5.80
C TYR A 58 12.90 -1.86 4.47
N PHE A 59 13.46 -2.51 3.45
CA PHE A 59 13.63 -1.86 2.14
C PHE A 59 12.29 -1.60 1.46
N TYR A 60 11.31 -2.50 1.62
CA TYR A 60 9.97 -2.29 1.09
C TYR A 60 9.26 -1.12 1.79
N GLN A 61 9.37 -1.00 3.11
CA GLN A 61 8.83 0.14 3.87
C GLN A 61 9.48 1.45 3.41
N LYS A 62 10.82 1.50 3.31
CA LYS A 62 11.52 2.68 2.80
C LYS A 62 11.05 3.09 1.40
N TYR A 63 10.78 2.12 0.54
CA TYR A 63 10.19 2.34 -0.78
C TYR A 63 8.76 2.87 -0.70
N MET A 64 7.90 2.28 0.14
CA MET A 64 6.52 2.75 0.34
C MET A 64 6.44 4.15 0.97
N ASN A 65 7.40 4.52 1.81
CA ASN A 65 7.46 5.84 2.45
C ASN A 65 7.62 6.97 1.44
N ILE A 66 8.17 6.70 0.24
CA ILE A 66 8.22 7.71 -0.84
C ILE A 66 6.81 8.19 -1.18
N LEU A 67 5.85 7.28 -1.23
CA LEU A 67 4.46 7.63 -1.52
C LEU A 67 3.68 8.01 -0.26
N ASN A 68 3.92 7.32 0.85
CA ASN A 68 3.10 7.46 2.05
C ASN A 68 3.53 8.60 2.99
N GLU A 69 4.81 8.96 3.01
CA GLU A 69 5.39 9.94 3.95
C GLU A 69 6.03 11.14 3.24
N GLU A 70 6.87 10.87 2.23
CA GLU A 70 7.46 11.93 1.37
C GLU A 70 6.41 12.52 0.44
N LEU A 71 5.32 11.78 0.16
CA LEU A 71 4.21 12.20 -0.69
C LEU A 71 4.69 12.68 -2.08
N ASP A 72 5.61 11.92 -2.68
CA ASP A 72 6.14 12.14 -4.03
C ASP A 72 5.71 10.99 -4.96
N PRO A 73 4.51 11.08 -5.57
CA PRO A 73 4.01 10.02 -6.44
C PRO A 73 4.86 9.83 -7.71
N GLU A 74 5.45 10.88 -8.25
CA GLU A 74 6.27 10.82 -9.47
C GLU A 74 7.50 9.95 -9.25
N LYS A 75 8.26 10.25 -8.19
CA LYS A 75 9.43 9.47 -7.78
C LYS A 75 9.06 8.02 -7.45
N PHE A 76 7.92 7.82 -6.80
CA PHE A 76 7.42 6.49 -6.49
C PHE A 76 7.09 5.70 -7.76
N ILE A 77 6.41 6.30 -8.74
CA ILE A 77 6.07 5.68 -10.03
C ILE A 77 7.35 5.31 -10.79
N GLU A 78 8.32 6.21 -10.88
CA GLU A 78 9.60 5.96 -11.57
C GLU A 78 10.31 4.72 -10.99
N ILE A 79 10.44 4.67 -9.67
CA ILE A 79 11.09 3.55 -8.99
C ILE A 79 10.28 2.26 -9.18
N THR A 80 8.95 2.33 -9.08
CA THR A 80 8.06 1.17 -9.23
C THR A 80 8.10 0.60 -10.65
N GLN A 81 8.11 1.47 -11.66
CA GLN A 81 8.24 1.07 -13.06
C GLN A 81 9.57 0.36 -13.29
N ASN A 82 10.66 0.91 -12.76
CA ASN A 82 11.97 0.29 -12.84
C ASN A 82 12.06 -1.07 -12.09
N GLU A 83 11.34 -1.25 -10.97
CA GLU A 83 11.20 -2.55 -10.31
C GLU A 83 10.41 -3.56 -11.17
N TYR A 84 9.34 -3.10 -11.83
CA TYR A 84 8.52 -3.91 -12.73
C TYR A 84 9.31 -4.39 -13.95
N ASP A 85 10.05 -3.50 -14.61
CA ASP A 85 10.78 -3.79 -15.86
C ASP A 85 11.95 -4.75 -15.62
N ARG A 86 12.65 -4.60 -14.48
CA ARG A 86 13.86 -5.39 -14.18
C ARG A 86 13.56 -6.76 -13.56
N ASN A 87 12.32 -7.04 -13.13
CA ASN A 87 12.00 -8.26 -12.41
C ASN A 87 11.12 -9.21 -13.25
N LYS A 88 11.63 -10.41 -13.55
CA LYS A 88 10.91 -11.42 -14.35
C LYS A 88 9.82 -12.18 -13.57
N ASN A 89 9.77 -12.05 -12.23
CA ASN A 89 8.79 -12.78 -11.43
C ASN A 89 7.40 -12.16 -11.62
N LYS A 90 6.49 -12.92 -12.25
CA LYS A 90 5.12 -12.46 -12.57
C LYS A 90 4.34 -12.01 -11.33
N ARG A 91 4.43 -12.73 -10.22
CA ARG A 91 3.75 -12.35 -8.97
C ARG A 91 4.27 -11.02 -8.43
N TYR A 92 5.58 -10.82 -8.45
CA TYR A 92 6.17 -9.54 -8.06
C TYR A 92 5.70 -8.40 -8.96
N ARG A 93 5.69 -8.61 -10.28
CA ARG A 93 5.18 -7.62 -11.25
C ARG A 93 3.72 -7.25 -11.01
N ASN A 94 2.87 -8.20 -10.61
CA ASN A 94 1.48 -7.92 -10.23
C ASN A 94 1.40 -6.98 -9.01
N TYR A 95 2.25 -7.13 -8.00
CA TYR A 95 2.32 -6.15 -6.90
C TYR A 95 2.84 -4.79 -7.36
N MET A 96 3.79 -4.74 -8.30
CA MET A 96 4.25 -3.46 -8.85
C MET A 96 3.14 -2.75 -9.62
N LYS A 97 2.30 -3.47 -10.37
CA LYS A 97 1.10 -2.90 -11.00
C LYS A 97 0.10 -2.31 -9.99
N LEU A 98 -0.12 -3.01 -8.87
CA LEU A 98 -0.96 -2.49 -7.78
C LEU A 98 -0.37 -1.22 -7.16
N ASN A 99 0.96 -1.16 -7.02
CA ASN A 99 1.65 0.02 -6.55
C ASN A 99 1.61 1.16 -7.58
N LEU A 100 1.79 0.88 -8.88
CA LEU A 100 1.63 1.86 -9.96
C LEU A 100 0.22 2.45 -9.94
N CYS A 101 -0.81 1.62 -9.77
CA CYS A 101 -2.19 2.06 -9.54
C CYS A 101 -2.25 3.08 -8.38
N ALA A 102 -1.69 2.76 -7.21
CA ALA A 102 -1.67 3.68 -6.08
C ALA A 102 -0.90 4.99 -6.36
N GLY A 103 0.21 4.92 -7.11
CA GLY A 103 1.00 6.07 -7.53
C GLY A 103 0.22 6.99 -8.47
N TYR A 104 -0.32 6.44 -9.56
CA TYR A 104 -1.11 7.20 -10.54
C TYR A 104 -2.38 7.81 -9.93
N SER A 105 -3.09 7.08 -9.06
CA SER A 105 -4.21 7.64 -8.30
C SER A 105 -3.80 8.84 -7.45
N SER A 106 -2.59 8.82 -6.88
CA SER A 106 -2.07 9.92 -6.05
C SER A 106 -1.65 11.15 -6.88
N LEU A 107 -1.56 11.00 -8.21
CA LEU A 107 -1.40 12.10 -9.18
C LEU A 107 -2.73 12.53 -9.81
N GLY A 108 -3.87 11.96 -9.40
CA GLY A 108 -5.17 12.25 -10.03
C GLY A 108 -5.30 11.62 -11.43
N LYS A 109 -4.39 10.72 -11.82
CA LYS A 109 -4.40 10.01 -13.10
C LYS A 109 -5.21 8.71 -12.98
N VAL A 110 -6.52 8.86 -12.88
CA VAL A 110 -7.47 7.77 -12.55
C VAL A 110 -7.44 6.66 -13.60
N GLU A 111 -7.37 7.02 -14.88
CA GLU A 111 -7.39 6.12 -16.03
C GLU A 111 -6.13 5.27 -16.09
N GLU A 112 -4.95 5.89 -15.96
CA GLU A 112 -3.68 5.16 -15.90
C GLU A 112 -3.62 4.26 -14.66
N ALA A 113 -4.18 4.69 -13.54
CA ALA A 113 -4.28 3.86 -12.35
C ALA A 113 -5.17 2.63 -12.59
N TYR A 114 -6.33 2.83 -13.23
CA TYR A 114 -7.26 1.76 -13.59
C TYR A 114 -6.65 0.78 -14.58
N GLN A 115 -5.97 1.26 -15.62
CA GLN A 115 -5.33 0.38 -16.60
C GLN A 115 -4.27 -0.51 -15.95
N ASN A 116 -3.42 0.06 -15.10
CA ASN A 116 -2.41 -0.71 -14.36
C ASN A 116 -3.04 -1.79 -13.49
N LEU A 117 -4.16 -1.47 -12.84
CA LEU A 117 -4.93 -2.43 -12.05
C LEU A 117 -5.45 -3.56 -12.94
N LYS A 118 -6.17 -3.25 -14.02
CA LYS A 118 -6.79 -4.26 -14.92
C LYS A 118 -5.79 -5.20 -15.58
N ASP A 119 -4.55 -4.76 -15.77
CA ASP A 119 -3.51 -5.62 -16.33
C ASP A 119 -2.98 -6.69 -15.35
N ILE A 120 -3.48 -6.74 -14.10
CA ILE A 120 -3.07 -7.74 -13.11
C ILE A 120 -3.75 -9.09 -13.41
N ASP A 121 -2.94 -10.14 -13.56
CA ASP A 121 -3.45 -11.50 -13.74
C ASP A 121 -3.91 -12.11 -12.40
N LEU A 122 -5.23 -12.21 -12.22
CA LEU A 122 -5.88 -12.81 -11.05
C LEU A 122 -6.20 -14.31 -11.20
N SER A 123 -5.97 -14.90 -12.39
CA SER A 123 -6.46 -16.24 -12.74
C SER A 123 -5.76 -17.36 -11.94
N LYS A 124 -4.50 -17.16 -11.57
CA LYS A 124 -3.68 -18.16 -10.87
C LYS A 124 -3.26 -17.67 -9.49
N LYS A 125 -3.53 -18.48 -8.48
CA LYS A 125 -3.15 -18.22 -7.07
C LYS A 125 -1.64 -17.98 -6.87
N SER A 126 -0.79 -18.58 -7.70
CA SER A 126 0.67 -18.35 -7.66
C SER A 126 1.09 -16.97 -8.18
N LEU A 127 0.22 -16.29 -8.93
CA LEU A 127 0.47 -14.98 -9.53
C LEU A 127 -0.08 -13.83 -8.70
N PHE A 128 -1.04 -14.09 -7.81
CA PHE A 128 -1.51 -13.12 -6.81
C PHE A 128 -2.17 -13.84 -5.63
N ARG A 129 -1.85 -13.45 -4.38
CA ARG A 129 -2.43 -14.14 -3.21
C ARG A 129 -3.92 -13.80 -3.11
N GLU A 130 -4.74 -14.81 -2.83
CA GLU A 130 -6.19 -14.64 -2.64
C GLU A 130 -6.55 -13.54 -1.65
N GLN A 131 -5.88 -13.49 -0.49
CA GLN A 131 -6.14 -12.48 0.53
C GLN A 131 -5.78 -11.05 0.08
N ASP A 132 -4.84 -10.89 -0.85
CA ASP A 132 -4.44 -9.57 -1.34
C ASP A 132 -5.41 -9.06 -2.41
N LYS A 133 -6.29 -9.92 -2.93
CA LYS A 133 -7.34 -9.54 -3.90
C LYS A 133 -8.33 -8.55 -3.30
N ILE A 134 -8.47 -8.48 -1.97
CA ILE A 134 -9.32 -7.47 -1.34
C ILE A 134 -8.87 -6.06 -1.71
N LEU A 135 -7.56 -5.80 -1.69
CA LEU A 135 -6.99 -4.50 -2.04
C LEU A 135 -7.17 -4.20 -3.54
N TYR A 136 -7.04 -5.23 -4.39
CA TYR A 136 -7.34 -5.11 -5.81
C TYR A 136 -8.80 -4.68 -6.04
N TYR A 137 -9.77 -5.40 -5.47
CA TYR A 137 -11.20 -5.13 -5.71
C TYR A 137 -11.65 -3.82 -5.07
N TYR A 138 -11.05 -3.48 -3.92
CA TYR A 138 -11.24 -2.19 -3.28
C TYR A 138 -10.81 -1.05 -4.21
N ASN A 139 -9.58 -1.11 -4.74
CA ASN A 139 -9.07 -0.11 -5.68
C ASN A 139 -9.89 -0.08 -6.96
N GLU A 140 -10.34 -1.24 -7.47
CA GLU A 140 -11.16 -1.33 -8.67
C GLU A 140 -12.48 -0.58 -8.49
N ALA A 141 -13.19 -0.82 -7.39
CA ALA A 141 -14.43 -0.12 -7.09
C ALA A 141 -14.22 1.39 -6.92
N LEU A 142 -13.18 1.80 -6.18
CA LEU A 142 -12.88 3.22 -5.98
C LEU A 142 -12.53 3.93 -7.29
N LEU A 143 -11.73 3.30 -8.14
CA LEU A 143 -11.36 3.85 -9.45
C LEU A 143 -12.55 3.88 -10.41
N LEU A 144 -13.38 2.83 -10.43
CA LEU A 144 -14.62 2.85 -11.23
C LEU A 144 -15.54 4.00 -10.82
N HIS A 145 -15.67 4.29 -9.53
CA HIS A 145 -16.39 5.48 -9.06
C HIS A 145 -15.76 6.78 -9.58
N GLY A 146 -14.42 6.90 -9.49
CA GLY A 146 -13.69 8.06 -10.05
C GLY A 146 -13.80 8.22 -11.57
N LEU A 147 -14.10 7.14 -12.29
CA LEU A 147 -14.36 7.12 -13.74
C LEU A 147 -15.84 7.33 -14.09
N GLU A 148 -16.66 7.77 -13.13
CA GLU A 148 -18.11 7.94 -13.29
C GLU A 148 -18.87 6.63 -13.64
N ARG A 149 -18.28 5.47 -13.33
CA ARG A 149 -18.84 4.12 -13.57
C ARG A 149 -19.34 3.51 -12.26
N LYS A 150 -20.21 4.25 -11.57
CA LYS A 150 -20.67 3.93 -10.21
C LYS A 150 -21.39 2.59 -10.11
N GLU A 151 -22.22 2.24 -11.08
CA GLU A 151 -22.98 0.99 -11.09
C GLU A 151 -22.05 -0.22 -11.13
N GLU A 152 -20.99 -0.15 -11.94
CA GLU A 152 -19.96 -1.19 -11.99
C GLU A 152 -19.18 -1.27 -10.68
N ALA A 153 -18.86 -0.12 -10.07
CA ALA A 153 -18.21 -0.06 -8.76
C ALA A 153 -19.05 -0.76 -7.68
N ILE A 154 -20.38 -0.54 -7.67
CA ILE A 154 -21.33 -1.19 -6.76
C ILE A 154 -21.32 -2.70 -6.93
N VAL A 155 -21.28 -3.21 -8.18
CA VAL A 155 -21.20 -4.64 -8.45
C VAL A 155 -19.91 -5.23 -7.87
N ILE A 156 -18.76 -4.60 -8.12
CA ILE A 156 -17.47 -5.05 -7.56
C ILE A 156 -17.50 -5.03 -6.03
N TYR A 157 -18.02 -3.97 -5.42
CA TYR A 157 -18.14 -3.87 -3.98
C TYR A 157 -18.96 -5.01 -3.36
N LYS A 158 -20.19 -5.20 -3.86
CA LYS A 158 -21.12 -6.22 -3.33
C LYS A 158 -20.64 -7.64 -3.59
N GLU A 159 -20.16 -7.93 -4.80
CA GLU A 159 -19.85 -9.29 -5.20
C GLU A 159 -18.43 -9.73 -4.83
N LYS A 160 -17.49 -8.79 -4.70
CA LYS A 160 -16.07 -9.11 -4.49
C LYS A 160 -15.55 -8.60 -3.15
N VAL A 161 -15.70 -7.31 -2.84
CA VAL A 161 -15.12 -6.72 -1.62
C VAL A 161 -15.76 -7.31 -0.36
N LEU A 162 -17.09 -7.29 -0.25
CA LEU A 162 -17.81 -7.81 0.92
C LEU A 162 -17.57 -9.30 1.13
N LYS A 163 -17.64 -10.12 0.07
CA LYS A 163 -17.38 -11.56 0.15
C LYS A 163 -15.94 -11.87 0.57
N MET A 164 -14.98 -11.07 0.12
CA MET A 164 -13.57 -11.23 0.50
C MET A 164 -13.34 -10.88 1.98
N MET A 165 -13.97 -9.81 2.47
CA MET A 165 -13.93 -9.45 3.89
C MET A 165 -14.47 -10.58 4.76
N GLU A 166 -15.66 -11.09 4.43
CA GLU A 166 -16.31 -12.15 5.19
C GLU A 166 -15.40 -13.38 5.28
N LYS A 167 -14.78 -13.75 4.16
CA LYS A 167 -13.84 -14.88 4.06
C LYS A 167 -12.57 -14.71 4.91
N PHE A 168 -12.10 -13.48 5.16
CA PHE A 168 -10.82 -13.20 5.83
C PHE A 168 -10.95 -12.43 7.16
N LYS A 169 -12.14 -12.46 7.78
CA LYS A 169 -12.54 -11.71 8.99
C LYS A 169 -11.71 -11.98 10.28
N THR A 170 -10.70 -12.85 10.26
CA THR A 170 -10.03 -13.39 11.48
C THR A 170 -8.57 -12.95 11.68
N LYS A 171 -8.12 -11.79 11.18
CA LYS A 171 -6.70 -11.35 11.33
C LYS A 171 -6.52 -10.03 12.09
N LYS A 172 -5.39 -9.89 12.79
CA LYS A 172 -4.95 -8.64 13.45
C LYS A 172 -4.77 -7.52 12.40
N GLY A 173 -5.25 -6.30 12.67
CA GLY A 173 -5.21 -5.16 11.72
C GLY A 173 -6.52 -4.89 10.94
N ILE A 174 -7.63 -5.46 11.42
CA ILE A 174 -8.97 -5.31 10.81
C ILE A 174 -9.48 -3.87 10.83
N ASP A 175 -9.12 -3.07 11.83
CA ASP A 175 -9.78 -1.77 12.04
C ASP A 175 -9.51 -0.78 10.91
N GLU A 176 -8.28 -0.70 10.40
CA GLU A 176 -7.93 0.16 9.26
C GLU A 176 -8.57 -0.35 7.96
N THR A 177 -8.57 -1.67 7.73
CA THR A 177 -9.19 -2.28 6.54
C THR A 177 -10.71 -2.08 6.54
N ASN A 178 -11.36 -2.27 7.69
CA ASN A 178 -12.78 -2.02 7.87
C ASN A 178 -13.11 -0.54 7.67
N ALA A 179 -12.30 0.37 8.24
CA ALA A 179 -12.48 1.80 8.04
C ALA A 179 -12.45 2.19 6.56
N MET A 180 -11.47 1.67 5.81
CA MET A 180 -11.39 1.92 4.37
C MET A 180 -12.62 1.38 3.61
N ILE A 181 -13.15 0.23 4.02
CA ILE A 181 -14.30 -0.38 3.36
C ILE A 181 -15.62 0.31 3.72
N GLU A 182 -15.76 0.79 4.94
CA GLU A 182 -16.85 1.70 5.33
C GLU A 182 -16.78 3.03 4.57
N PHE A 183 -15.58 3.57 4.38
CA PHE A 183 -15.39 4.74 3.52
C PHE A 183 -15.85 4.48 2.07
N LEU A 184 -15.47 3.34 1.48
CA LEU A 184 -15.94 2.96 0.14
C LEU A 184 -17.46 2.78 0.09
N ASN A 185 -18.06 2.20 1.13
CA ASN A 185 -19.52 2.12 1.26
C ASN A 185 -20.15 3.53 1.27
N GLY A 186 -19.55 4.46 2.03
CA GLY A 186 -19.89 5.89 2.04
C GLY A 186 -19.95 6.46 0.63
N ILE A 187 -18.84 6.39 -0.10
CA ILE A 187 -18.72 6.91 -1.46
C ILE A 187 -19.75 6.28 -2.41
N LEU A 188 -20.03 4.99 -2.30
CA LEU A 188 -20.94 4.33 -3.24
C LEU A 188 -22.42 4.56 -2.95
N PHE A 189 -22.82 4.76 -1.69
CA PHE A 189 -24.25 4.78 -1.32
C PHE A 189 -24.71 6.06 -0.65
N TYR A 190 -23.79 6.85 -0.09
CA TYR A 190 -24.10 8.04 0.70
C TYR A 190 -23.47 9.32 0.13
N GLU A 191 -22.92 9.31 -1.09
CA GLU A 191 -22.20 10.46 -1.66
C GLU A 191 -23.00 11.77 -1.73
N ASN A 192 -24.33 11.69 -1.73
CA ASN A 192 -25.25 12.83 -1.77
C ASN A 192 -25.77 13.23 -0.38
N ASP A 193 -25.47 12.45 0.65
CA ASP A 193 -25.80 12.73 2.04
C ASP A 193 -24.56 13.29 2.75
N SER A 194 -24.43 14.62 2.73
CA SER A 194 -23.28 15.31 3.32
C SER A 194 -23.12 14.98 4.81
N THR A 195 -24.20 14.87 5.57
CA THR A 195 -24.17 14.56 7.01
C THR A 195 -23.59 13.17 7.22
N LYS A 196 -24.10 12.16 6.49
CA LYS A 196 -23.61 10.80 6.63
C LYS A 196 -22.17 10.64 6.16
N MET A 197 -21.78 11.34 5.09
CA MET A 197 -20.40 11.33 4.62
C MET A 197 -19.43 11.96 5.61
N ILE A 198 -19.80 13.09 6.23
CA ILE A 198 -18.99 13.74 7.27
C ILE A 198 -18.77 12.77 8.44
N GLU A 199 -19.81 12.07 8.90
CA GLU A 199 -19.72 11.06 9.96
C GLU A 199 -18.74 9.94 9.57
N ILE A 200 -18.93 9.32 8.41
CA ILE A 200 -18.11 8.20 7.91
C ILE A 200 -16.63 8.62 7.78
N LEU A 201 -16.37 9.78 7.17
CA LEU A 201 -15.01 10.28 6.97
C LEU A 201 -14.33 10.62 8.30
N SER A 202 -15.06 11.22 9.24
CA SER A 202 -14.54 11.54 10.59
C SER A 202 -14.18 10.28 11.37
N GLU A 203 -15.02 9.23 11.31
CA GLU A 203 -14.73 7.93 11.94
C GLU A 203 -13.58 7.20 11.24
N THR A 204 -13.46 7.34 9.93
CA THR A 204 -12.35 6.77 9.16
C THR A 204 -11.02 7.40 9.58
N LEU A 205 -10.96 8.73 9.71
CA LEU A 205 -9.74 9.44 10.11
C LEU A 205 -9.17 8.98 11.46
N LYS A 206 -10.03 8.61 12.42
CA LYS A 206 -9.60 8.13 13.74
C LYS A 206 -8.83 6.80 13.67
N LYS A 207 -8.98 6.04 12.59
CA LYS A 207 -8.45 4.68 12.42
C LYS A 207 -7.30 4.59 11.43
N LEU A 208 -7.08 5.62 10.61
CA LEU A 208 -6.03 5.63 9.61
C LEU A 208 -4.67 6.01 10.22
N SER A 209 -3.64 5.30 9.80
CA SER A 209 -2.25 5.54 10.22
C SER A 209 -1.35 6.10 9.11
N VAL A 210 -1.74 5.91 7.85
CA VAL A 210 -0.93 6.30 6.68
C VAL A 210 -1.17 7.77 6.33
N LYS A 211 -0.13 8.62 6.44
CA LYS A 211 -0.22 10.07 6.20
C LYS A 211 -0.90 10.42 4.88
N ARG A 212 -0.51 9.77 3.77
CA ARG A 212 -1.16 9.96 2.47
C ARG A 212 -2.69 9.74 2.51
N GLN A 213 -3.15 8.65 3.13
CA GLN A 213 -4.57 8.33 3.19
C GLN A 213 -5.32 9.33 4.07
N VAL A 214 -4.72 9.73 5.20
CA VAL A 214 -5.26 10.76 6.09
C VAL A 214 -5.53 12.05 5.31
N LEU A 215 -4.58 12.50 4.49
CA LEU A 215 -4.73 13.73 3.71
C LEU A 215 -5.83 13.62 2.65
N VAL A 216 -5.95 12.47 1.97
CA VAL A 216 -7.06 12.23 1.02
C VAL A 216 -8.41 12.30 1.72
N ILE A 217 -8.55 11.66 2.89
CA ILE A 217 -9.80 11.68 3.64
C ILE A 217 -10.08 13.08 4.21
N LYS A 218 -9.07 13.85 4.64
CA LYS A 218 -9.23 15.25 5.06
C LYS A 218 -9.71 16.14 3.92
N HIS A 219 -9.15 15.98 2.72
CA HIS A 219 -9.60 16.69 1.53
C HIS A 219 -11.07 16.38 1.21
N LEU A 220 -11.48 15.12 1.25
CA LEU A 220 -12.88 14.73 1.05
C LEU A 220 -13.79 15.28 2.15
N LEU A 221 -13.36 15.25 3.41
CA LEU A 221 -14.11 15.81 4.52
C LEU A 221 -14.32 17.31 4.37
N ALA A 222 -13.29 18.05 3.92
CA ALA A 222 -13.38 19.47 3.61
C ALA A 222 -14.43 19.76 2.52
N ASN A 223 -14.45 18.95 1.46
CA ASN A 223 -15.45 19.05 0.39
C ASN A 223 -16.88 18.89 0.93
N TYR A 224 -17.12 17.89 1.78
CA TYR A 224 -18.46 17.65 2.34
C TYR A 224 -18.87 18.69 3.39
N LYS A 225 -17.96 19.13 4.25
CA LYS A 225 -18.21 20.23 5.20
C LYS A 225 -18.53 21.53 4.47
N SER A 226 -17.80 21.85 3.39
CA SER A 226 -18.10 23.00 2.54
C SER A 226 -19.51 22.91 1.94
N LYS A 227 -19.90 21.75 1.39
CA LYS A 227 -21.27 21.52 0.89
C LYS A 227 -22.34 21.66 1.97
N ALA A 228 -22.04 21.31 3.21
CA ALA A 228 -22.93 21.44 4.36
C ALA A 228 -22.98 22.87 4.94
N GLY A 229 -22.20 23.81 4.42
CA GLY A 229 -22.12 25.19 4.93
C GLY A 229 -21.16 25.38 6.11
N GLU A 230 -20.41 24.35 6.50
CA GLU A 230 -19.38 24.41 7.56
C GLU A 230 -18.06 24.97 7.00
N ILE A 231 -18.12 26.22 6.51
CA ILE A 231 -17.05 26.84 5.70
C ILE A 231 -15.72 26.96 6.46
N GLU A 232 -15.75 27.40 7.71
CA GLU A 232 -14.52 27.60 8.51
C GLU A 232 -13.79 26.29 8.80
N GLU A 233 -14.51 25.21 9.08
CA GLU A 233 -13.90 23.89 9.28
C GLU A 233 -13.35 23.31 7.98
N ALA A 234 -14.07 23.49 6.87
CA ALA A 234 -13.60 23.10 5.56
C ALA A 234 -12.33 23.87 5.15
N ARG A 235 -12.27 25.19 5.41
CA ARG A 235 -11.09 26.03 5.15
C ARG A 235 -9.85 25.50 5.85
N LYS A 236 -9.94 25.23 7.16
CA LYS A 236 -8.83 24.68 7.95
C LYS A 236 -8.33 23.34 7.40
N LEU A 237 -9.24 22.46 6.99
CA LEU A 237 -8.88 21.16 6.44
C LEU A 237 -8.17 21.30 5.07
N TYR A 238 -8.62 22.21 4.21
CA TYR A 238 -7.93 22.48 2.95
C TYR A 238 -6.53 23.06 3.17
N GLU A 239 -6.39 24.03 4.08
CA GLU A 239 -5.09 24.61 4.45
C GLU A 239 -4.11 23.52 4.93
N GLU A 240 -4.58 22.61 5.79
CA GLU A 240 -3.75 21.49 6.26
C GLU A 240 -3.33 20.56 5.11
N VAL A 241 -4.24 20.26 4.17
CA VAL A 241 -3.92 19.45 2.99
C VAL A 241 -2.87 20.13 2.12
N ILE A 242 -2.95 21.45 1.95
CA ILE A 242 -1.99 22.22 1.13
C ILE A 242 -0.61 22.23 1.80
N GLU A 243 -0.56 22.49 3.11
CA GLU A 243 0.68 22.54 3.86
C GLU A 243 1.39 21.18 3.89
N ASN A 244 0.63 20.09 4.03
CA ASN A 244 1.19 18.77 4.30
C ASN A 244 1.16 17.80 3.12
N GLY A 245 0.50 18.15 2.02
CA GLY A 245 0.23 17.25 0.88
C GLY A 245 1.32 17.15 -0.18
N ASN A 246 2.32 18.04 -0.16
CA ASN A 246 3.44 18.06 -1.10
C ASN A 246 2.99 17.95 -2.58
N LYS A 247 3.28 16.83 -3.26
CA LYS A 247 2.99 16.62 -4.69
C LYS A 247 1.72 15.82 -4.97
N LEU A 248 0.85 15.62 -3.97
CA LEU A 248 -0.43 14.96 -4.20
C LEU A 248 -1.36 15.87 -5.01
N TYR A 249 -2.14 15.31 -5.94
CA TYR A 249 -3.05 16.09 -6.78
C TYR A 249 -4.09 16.90 -5.97
N ILE A 250 -4.52 16.37 -4.82
CA ILE A 250 -5.47 17.02 -3.91
C ILE A 250 -4.98 18.37 -3.36
N VAL A 251 -3.67 18.66 -3.44
CA VAL A 251 -3.11 19.96 -3.04
C VAL A 251 -3.59 21.06 -3.98
N GLU A 252 -3.56 20.81 -5.28
CA GLU A 252 -4.03 21.80 -6.27
C GLU A 252 -5.55 21.94 -6.22
N GLU A 253 -6.28 20.83 -6.06
CA GLU A 253 -7.74 20.88 -5.85
C GLU A 253 -8.11 21.69 -4.60
N ALA A 254 -7.41 21.49 -3.47
CA ALA A 254 -7.62 22.25 -2.24
C ALA A 254 -7.35 23.75 -2.42
N LYS A 255 -6.28 24.14 -3.14
CA LYS A 255 -5.99 25.55 -3.46
C LYS A 255 -7.11 26.17 -4.29
N GLU A 256 -7.57 25.46 -5.31
CA GLU A 256 -8.67 25.93 -6.15
C GLU A 256 -9.97 26.11 -5.36
N LYS A 257 -10.27 25.20 -4.43
CA LYS A 257 -11.43 25.30 -3.55
C LYS A 257 -11.33 26.52 -2.65
N LEU A 258 -10.21 26.74 -1.97
CA LEU A 258 -10.01 27.89 -1.09
C LEU A 258 -10.13 29.24 -1.82
N ASN A 259 -9.66 29.32 -3.07
CA ASN A 259 -9.77 30.53 -3.88
C ASN A 259 -11.22 30.87 -4.29
N LYS A 260 -12.12 29.87 -4.26
CA LYS A 260 -13.53 30.01 -4.66
C LYS A 260 -14.47 30.17 -3.45
N MET A 261 -13.95 30.08 -2.22
CA MET A 261 -14.71 30.16 -0.97
C MET A 261 -14.89 31.60 -0.48
#